data_AF-A0A6I7MX69-F1
#
_entry.id   AF-A0A6I7MX69-F1
#
_cell.length_a   1.000
_cell.length_b   1.000
_cell.length_c   1.000
_cell.angle_alpha   90.00
_cell.angle_beta   90.00
_cell.angle_gamma   90.00
#
_symmetry.space_group_name_H-M   'P 1'
#
loop_
_entity.id
_entity.type
_entity.pdbx_description
1 polymer ?
#
loop_
_entity_poly.entity_id
_entity_poly.type
_entity_poly.pdbx_seq_one_letter_code
_entity_poly.pdbx_strand_id
1 'polypeptide(L)'
;MKLFCTVFFLFFTIRVAAQQDHGKLSTLLYPEVYLVIDLEKEQELPLVEVMAFCKDLELGWIENDEKLVLYKVFPTGIGVEKYSLDIHEALIENPRLKPVFIKMYGREYLPTRYQAITHLGKYPNQY
;
A
#
# COMPACT_ATOMS: atom_id res chain seq x y z
N MET A 1 2.59 -9.00 -57.62
CA MET A 1 2.08 -9.55 -56.34
C MET A 1 3.17 -10.00 -55.36
N LYS A 2 4.42 -9.49 -55.41
CA LYS A 2 5.47 -9.82 -54.42
C LYS A 2 5.75 -8.71 -53.40
N LEU A 3 5.45 -7.45 -53.75
CA LEU A 3 5.74 -6.28 -52.90
C LEU A 3 4.76 -6.12 -51.72
N PHE A 4 3.51 -6.61 -51.87
CA PHE A 4 2.47 -6.44 -50.85
C PHE A 4 2.73 -7.28 -49.61
N CYS A 5 3.24 -8.51 -49.77
CA CYS A 5 3.58 -9.39 -48.66
C CYS A 5 4.77 -8.85 -47.85
N THR A 6 5.75 -8.20 -48.49
CA THR A 6 6.95 -7.69 -47.81
C THR A 6 6.63 -6.49 -46.92
N VAL A 7 5.74 -5.60 -47.36
CA VAL A 7 5.30 -4.47 -46.55
C VAL A 7 4.44 -4.94 -45.37
N PHE A 8 3.60 -5.96 -45.56
CA PHE A 8 2.77 -6.52 -44.49
C PHE A 8 3.61 -7.19 -43.38
N PHE A 9 4.71 -7.88 -43.74
CA PHE A 9 5.63 -8.45 -42.76
C PHE A 9 6.40 -7.39 -41.98
N LEU A 10 6.74 -6.24 -42.60
CA LEU A 10 7.47 -5.16 -41.95
C LEU A 10 6.69 -4.54 -40.77
N PHE A 11 5.36 -4.44 -40.90
CA PHE A 11 4.51 -3.93 -39.81
C PHE A 11 4.35 -4.93 -38.66
N PHE A 12 4.40 -6.24 -38.93
CA PHE A 12 4.27 -7.26 -37.89
C PHE A 12 5.56 -7.41 -37.05
N THR A 13 6.74 -7.29 -37.65
CA THR A 13 8.01 -7.41 -36.90
C THR A 13 8.26 -6.24 -35.95
N ILE A 14 7.73 -5.05 -36.24
CA ILE A 14 7.84 -3.89 -35.34
C ILE A 14 7.01 -4.08 -34.07
N ARG A 15 5.85 -4.75 -34.15
CA ARG A 15 5.01 -5.01 -32.96
C ARG A 15 5.61 -6.06 -32.02
N VAL A 16 6.30 -7.08 -32.56
CA VAL A 16 6.92 -8.12 -31.73
C VAL A 16 8.15 -7.59 -30.99
N ALA A 17 8.95 -6.71 -31.61
CA ALA A 17 10.10 -6.09 -30.95
C ALA A 17 9.71 -5.10 -29.83
N ALA A 18 8.51 -4.50 -29.89
CA ALA A 18 7.99 -3.63 -28.84
C ALA A 18 7.35 -4.39 -27.65
N GLN A 19 7.15 -5.70 -27.77
CA GLN A 19 6.55 -6.54 -26.72
C GLN A 19 7.57 -7.31 -25.88
N GLN A 20 8.87 -7.19 -26.18
CA GLN A 20 9.89 -8.06 -25.58
C GLN A 20 10.77 -7.38 -24.52
N ASP A 21 10.46 -6.14 -24.15
CA ASP A 21 11.12 -5.47 -23.04
C ASP A 21 10.08 -4.79 -22.17
N HIS A 22 9.85 -5.34 -20.97
CA HIS A 22 9.48 -4.64 -19.74
C HIS A 22 9.05 -5.67 -18.68
N GLY A 23 10.02 -6.11 -17.87
CA GLY A 23 9.72 -6.57 -16.53
C GLY A 23 8.85 -5.52 -15.82
N LYS A 24 7.74 -5.98 -15.21
CA LYS A 24 6.73 -5.17 -14.50
C LYS A 24 5.83 -4.28 -15.36
N LEU A 25 5.16 -4.84 -16.38
CA LEU A 25 3.98 -4.20 -16.98
C LEU A 25 2.78 -4.06 -16.01
N SER A 26 2.82 -4.72 -14.85
CA SER A 26 1.71 -4.77 -13.88
C SER A 26 1.66 -3.60 -12.88
N THR A 27 2.74 -2.84 -12.69
CA THR A 27 2.78 -1.77 -11.66
C THR A 27 2.15 -0.45 -12.08
N LEU A 28 1.94 -0.22 -13.39
CA LEU A 28 1.36 1.02 -13.91
C LEU A 28 -0.17 1.00 -13.99
N LEU A 29 -0.80 -0.18 -14.00
CA LEU A 29 -2.25 -0.31 -14.21
C LEU A 29 -3.06 -0.13 -12.92
N TYR A 30 -2.46 -0.41 -11.76
CA TYR A 30 -3.10 -0.23 -10.46
C TYR A 30 -2.05 0.31 -9.47
N PRO A 31 -2.05 1.61 -9.17
CA PRO A 31 -1.10 2.15 -8.22
C PRO A 31 -1.38 1.57 -6.84
N GLU A 32 -0.32 1.11 -6.17
CA GLU A 32 -0.35 0.70 -4.77
C GLU A 32 -0.87 1.86 -3.91
N VAL A 33 -1.76 1.54 -2.97
CA VAL A 33 -2.35 2.50 -2.03
C VAL A 33 -1.90 2.15 -0.63
N TYR A 34 -1.46 3.17 0.10
CA TYR A 34 -0.95 3.06 1.46
C TYR A 34 -1.94 3.74 2.38
N LEU A 35 -2.59 2.98 3.25
CA LEU A 35 -3.35 3.53 4.37
C LEU A 35 -2.41 3.70 5.55
N VAL A 36 -2.38 4.91 6.11
CA VAL A 36 -1.50 5.26 7.22
C VAL A 36 -2.32 5.92 8.32
N ILE A 37 -2.09 5.49 9.56
CA ILE A 37 -2.80 5.92 10.75
C ILE A 37 -1.77 6.30 11.81
N ASP A 38 -1.67 7.58 12.15
CA ASP A 38 -0.83 8.03 13.26
C ASP A 38 -1.65 7.94 14.56
N LEU A 39 -1.15 7.21 15.54
CA LEU A 39 -1.68 7.17 16.90
C LEU A 39 -0.84 8.08 17.82
N GLU A 40 -1.53 8.70 18.77
CA GLU A 40 -0.87 9.43 19.86
C GLU A 40 -0.26 8.42 20.84
N LYS A 41 1.01 8.60 21.20
CA LYS A 41 1.71 7.71 22.11
C LYS A 41 1.44 8.14 23.55
N GLU A 42 0.35 7.67 24.14
CA GLU A 42 0.13 7.85 25.58
C GLU A 42 1.02 6.87 26.37
N GLN A 43 1.53 7.30 27.53
CA GLN A 43 2.38 6.45 28.40
C GLN A 43 1.70 5.15 28.85
N GLU A 44 0.37 5.05 28.74
CA GLU A 44 -0.43 3.90 29.14
C GLU A 44 -0.92 3.04 27.97
N LEU A 45 -0.53 3.33 26.72
CA LEU A 45 -1.06 2.60 25.56
C LEU A 45 -0.55 1.14 25.59
N PRO A 46 -1.41 0.13 25.83
CA PRO A 46 -0.94 -1.24 26.00
C PRO A 46 -0.53 -1.78 24.63
N LEU A 47 0.76 -2.00 24.42
CA LEU A 47 1.31 -2.59 23.19
C LEU A 47 0.57 -3.88 22.78
N VAL A 48 0.11 -4.66 23.75
CA VAL A 48 -0.68 -5.88 23.52
C VAL A 48 -2.03 -5.58 22.83
N GLU A 49 -2.72 -4.51 23.23
CA GLU A 49 -3.99 -4.10 22.62
C GLU A 49 -3.78 -3.60 21.19
N VAL A 50 -2.71 -2.82 20.97
CA VAL A 50 -2.29 -2.38 19.64
C VAL A 50 -2.01 -3.58 18.74
N MET A 51 -1.24 -4.56 19.23
CA MET A 51 -0.88 -5.74 18.45
C MET A 51 -2.10 -6.60 18.13
N ALA A 52 -3.03 -6.76 19.07
CA ALA A 52 -4.29 -7.46 18.84
C ALA A 52 -5.13 -6.75 17.76
N PHE A 53 -5.31 -5.43 17.90
CA PHE A 53 -6.01 -4.61 16.91
C PHE A 53 -5.38 -4.71 15.51
N CYS A 54 -4.06 -4.62 15.44
CA CYS A 54 -3.33 -4.76 14.18
C CYS A 54 -3.49 -6.15 13.57
N LYS A 55 -3.54 -7.20 14.39
CA LYS A 55 -3.72 -8.57 13.90
C LYS A 55 -5.13 -8.77 13.32
N ASP A 56 -6.16 -8.32 14.03
CA ASP A 56 -7.56 -8.50 13.64
C ASP A 56 -7.88 -7.77 12.33
N LEU A 57 -7.27 -6.59 12.13
CA LEU A 57 -7.43 -5.77 10.93
C LEU A 57 -6.23 -5.87 9.98
N GLU A 58 -5.39 -6.90 10.11
CA GLU A 58 -4.24 -7.15 9.24
C GLU A 58 -3.43 -5.87 8.90
N LEU A 59 -3.13 -5.08 9.92
CA LEU A 59 -2.31 -3.87 9.86
C LEU A 59 -0.87 -4.22 10.26
N GLY A 60 0.09 -3.59 9.60
CA GLY A 60 1.45 -3.46 10.12
C GLY A 60 1.54 -2.25 11.05
N TRP A 61 2.60 -2.20 11.85
CA TRP A 61 2.90 -1.04 12.68
C TRP A 61 4.38 -0.68 12.64
N ILE A 62 4.67 0.59 12.85
CA ILE A 62 6.02 1.13 13.01
C ILE A 62 6.00 2.05 14.22
N GLU A 63 6.92 1.84 15.13
CA GLU A 63 7.12 2.74 16.27
C GLU A 63 8.27 3.69 15.99
N ASN A 64 8.02 4.98 16.22
CA ASN A 64 9.04 6.02 16.34
C ASN A 64 8.99 6.61 17.75
N ASP A 65 9.98 7.44 18.08
CA ASP A 65 10.16 8.02 19.42
C ASP A 65 8.89 8.73 19.95
N GLU A 66 8.14 9.41 19.08
CA GLU A 66 6.97 10.21 19.46
C GLU A 66 5.63 9.60 19.04
N LYS A 67 5.62 8.66 18.08
CA LYS A 67 4.38 8.20 17.43
C LYS A 67 4.41 6.72 17.12
N LEU A 68 3.24 6.11 17.24
CA LEU A 68 2.96 4.78 16.74
C LEU A 68 2.18 4.93 15.43
N VAL A 69 2.69 4.37 14.35
CA VAL A 69 2.09 4.45 13.02
C VAL A 69 1.57 3.07 12.64
N LEU A 70 0.25 2.95 12.44
CA LEU A 70 -0.36 1.75 11.86
C LEU A 70 -0.48 1.92 10.35
N TYR A 71 -0.31 0.85 9.60
CA TYR A 71 -0.37 0.92 8.14
C TYR A 71 -0.92 -0.34 7.50
N LYS A 72 -1.49 -0.18 6.30
CA LYS A 72 -1.79 -1.29 5.39
C LYS A 72 -1.45 -0.89 3.97
N VAL A 73 -0.81 -1.81 3.25
CA VAL A 73 -0.47 -1.63 1.83
C VAL A 73 -1.44 -2.44 1.00
N PHE A 74 -2.15 -1.76 0.11
CA PHE A 74 -3.05 -2.38 -0.84
C PHE A 74 -2.37 -2.45 -2.21
N PRO A 75 -2.33 -3.62 -2.86
CA PRO A 75 -1.72 -3.75 -4.18
C PRO A 75 -2.50 -2.98 -5.26
N THR A 76 -3.78 -2.68 -5.01
CA THR A 76 -4.64 -1.90 -5.91
C THR A 76 -5.57 -1.02 -5.07
N GLY A 77 -6.11 0.06 -5.67
CA GLY A 77 -7.13 0.89 -5.03
C GLY A 77 -8.50 0.22 -4.84
N ILE A 78 -8.71 -1.00 -5.34
CA ILE A 78 -10.00 -1.69 -5.27
C ILE A 78 -10.26 -2.14 -3.83
N GLY A 79 -11.41 -1.74 -3.28
CA GLY A 79 -11.85 -2.14 -1.92
C GLY A 79 -11.20 -1.37 -0.77
N VAL A 80 -10.30 -0.42 -1.05
CA VAL A 80 -9.61 0.38 -0.03
C VAL A 80 -10.59 1.23 0.76
N GLU A 81 -11.58 1.84 0.09
CA GLU A 81 -12.58 2.69 0.75
C GLU A 81 -13.39 1.90 1.79
N LYS A 82 -13.89 0.71 1.42
CA LYS A 82 -14.62 -0.16 2.35
C LYS A 82 -13.74 -0.53 3.55
N TYR A 83 -12.51 -0.97 3.29
CA TYR A 83 -11.58 -1.34 4.35
C TYR A 83 -11.26 -0.17 5.28
N SER A 84 -11.15 1.04 4.71
CA SER A 84 -10.90 2.25 5.51
C SER A 84 -12.07 2.57 6.43
N LEU A 85 -13.31 2.32 6.01
CA LEU A 85 -14.50 2.46 6.84
C LEU A 85 -14.50 1.45 7.98
N ASP A 86 -14.20 0.18 7.68
CA ASP A 86 -14.12 -0.88 8.70
C ASP A 86 -13.09 -0.54 9.79
N ILE A 87 -11.93 0.04 9.42
CA ILE A 87 -10.94 0.50 10.40
C ILE A 87 -11.45 1.71 11.19
N HIS A 88 -12.11 2.67 10.53
CA HIS A 88 -12.66 3.83 11.22
C HIS A 88 -13.69 3.41 12.27
N GLU A 89 -14.57 2.47 11.95
CA GLU A 89 -15.53 1.89 12.90
C GLU A 89 -14.81 1.19 14.05
N ALA A 90 -13.81 0.34 13.75
CA ALA A 90 -13.04 -0.34 14.78
C ALA A 90 -12.26 0.61 15.70
N LEU A 91 -11.76 1.75 15.19
CA LEU A 91 -11.11 2.78 16.01
C LEU A 91 -12.10 3.50 16.93
N ILE A 92 -13.35 3.70 16.48
CA ILE A 92 -14.42 4.27 17.33
C ILE A 92 -14.75 3.31 18.48
N GLU A 93 -14.79 2.00 18.20
CA GLU A 93 -15.02 0.97 19.21
C GLU A 93 -13.86 0.81 20.20
N ASN A 94 -12.66 1.27 19.84
CA ASN A 94 -11.45 1.21 20.65
C ASN A 94 -10.93 2.61 21.02
N PRO A 95 -11.60 3.36 21.92
CA PRO A 95 -11.29 4.76 22.22
C PRO A 95 -9.91 4.99 22.86
N ARG A 96 -9.23 3.92 23.29
CA ARG A 96 -7.85 3.96 23.81
C ARG A 96 -6.83 4.19 22.70
N LEU A 97 -7.11 3.71 21.49
CA LEU A 97 -6.30 3.98 20.31
C LEU A 97 -6.75 5.34 19.80
N LYS A 98 -6.07 6.42 20.22
CA LYS A 98 -6.42 7.79 19.81
C LYS A 98 -5.77 8.11 18.46
N PRO A 99 -6.51 8.07 17.33
CA PRO A 99 -5.93 8.44 16.05
C PRO A 99 -5.76 9.96 15.97
N VAL A 100 -4.53 10.39 15.72
CA VAL A 100 -4.23 11.79 15.39
C VAL A 100 -4.57 12.07 13.94
N PHE A 101 -4.32 11.09 13.07
CA PHE A 101 -4.43 11.26 11.63
C PHE A 101 -4.66 9.94 10.92
N ILE A 102 -5.55 9.93 9.93
CA ILE A 102 -5.81 8.77 9.06
C ILE A 102 -5.80 9.29 7.63
N LYS A 103 -4.94 8.74 6.77
CA LYS A 103 -4.88 9.14 5.37
C LYS A 103 -4.41 8.03 4.46
N MET A 104 -4.93 8.09 3.24
CA MET A 104 -4.53 7.25 2.12
C MET A 104 -3.56 8.01 1.22
N TYR A 105 -2.51 7.32 0.78
CA TYR A 105 -1.51 7.83 -0.14
C TYR A 105 -1.35 6.87 -1.31
N GLY A 106 -1.28 7.39 -2.53
CA GLY A 106 -0.67 6.64 -3.62
C GLY A 106 0.84 6.52 -3.37
N ARG A 107 1.46 5.45 -3.85
CA ARG A 107 2.91 5.19 -3.69
C ARG A 107 3.80 6.42 -3.94
N GLU A 108 3.55 7.15 -5.03
CA GLU A 108 4.37 8.31 -5.44
C GLU A 108 4.22 9.51 -4.52
N TYR A 109 3.14 9.55 -3.73
CA TYR A 109 2.80 10.66 -2.84
C TYR A 109 3.01 10.31 -1.36
N LEU A 110 3.58 9.14 -1.05
CA LEU A 110 3.85 8.72 0.31
C LEU A 110 4.95 9.62 0.92
N PRO A 111 4.66 10.35 2.01
CA PRO A 111 5.64 11.21 2.67
C PRO A 111 6.92 10.46 3.08
N THR A 112 8.07 11.13 3.04
CA THR A 112 9.39 10.55 3.38
C THR A 112 9.40 9.86 4.74
N ARG A 113 8.71 10.42 5.74
CA ARG A 113 8.60 9.85 7.10
C ARG A 113 7.98 8.45 7.14
N TYR A 114 7.27 8.04 6.10
CA TYR A 114 6.62 6.74 5.97
C TYR A 114 7.29 5.82 4.94
N GLN A 115 8.42 6.22 4.35
CA GLN A 115 9.09 5.41 3.32
C GLN A 115 9.51 4.03 3.82
N ALA A 116 9.75 3.86 5.13
CA ALA A 116 10.01 2.56 5.75
C ALA A 116 8.90 1.53 5.45
N ILE A 117 7.64 1.97 5.31
CA ILE A 117 6.50 1.11 4.96
C ILE A 117 6.71 0.42 3.60
N THR A 118 7.35 1.09 2.64
CA THR A 118 7.57 0.52 1.30
C THR A 118 8.53 -0.68 1.31
N HIS A 119 9.40 -0.75 2.32
CA HIS A 119 10.32 -1.87 2.53
C HIS A 119 9.68 -2.98 3.37
N LEU A 120 8.83 -2.61 4.33
CA LEU A 120 8.14 -3.51 5.26
C LEU A 120 6.86 -4.13 4.69
N GLY A 121 6.22 -3.51 3.70
CA GLY A 121 5.01 -4.05 3.04
C GLY A 121 5.22 -5.41 2.37
N LYS A 122 6.47 -5.88 2.25
CA LYS A 122 6.79 -7.25 1.84
C LYS A 122 6.80 -8.27 2.99
N TYR A 123 6.97 -7.82 4.23
CA TYR A 123 7.10 -8.64 5.44
C TYR A 123 6.55 -7.89 6.67
N PRO A 124 5.21 -7.79 6.83
CA PRO A 124 4.60 -6.90 7.83
C PRO A 124 4.83 -7.30 9.29
N ASN A 125 5.29 -8.52 9.58
CA ASN A 125 5.45 -9.05 10.95
C ASN A 125 6.74 -9.89 11.08
N GLN A 126 7.91 -9.25 11.10
CA GLN A 126 9.18 -9.92 11.43
C GLN A 126 9.78 -9.37 12.73
N TYR A 127 9.04 -9.39 13.84
CA TYR A 127 9.60 -9.39 15.20
C TYR A 127 8.64 -10.12 16.14
#